data_AF-A0A967PD82-F1
#
_entry.id   AF-A0A967PD82-F1
#
_cell.length_a   1.000
_cell.length_b   1.000
_cell.length_c   1.000
_cell.angle_alpha   90.00
_cell.angle_beta   90.00
_cell.angle_gamma   90.00
#
_symmetry.space_group_name_H-M   'P 1'
#
loop_
_entity.id
_entity.type
_entity.pdbx_description
1 polymer ?
#
loop_
_entity_poly.entity_id
_entity_poly.type
_entity_poly.pdbx_seq_one_letter_code
_entity_poly.pdbx_strand_id
1 'polypeptide(L)' 'MADDDLVQKLLEEDEGFRNLFSEHRQLDEKVAVLENSEDLSVAEELEIKQLKKLKLALKDKMQQKLKEFKKK' A
#
# COMPACT_ATOMS: atom_id res chain seq x y z
N MET A 1 -4.81 15.94 -9.62
CA MET A 1 -6.17 16.09 -9.06
C MET A 1 -7.11 14.94 -9.42
N ALA A 2 -6.90 14.18 -10.50
CA ALA A 2 -7.84 13.10 -10.90
C ALA A 2 -7.64 11.76 -10.16
N ASP A 3 -6.43 11.44 -9.69
CA ASP A 3 -6.15 10.14 -9.07
C ASP A 3 -6.72 10.02 -7.65
N ASP A 4 -6.80 11.13 -6.91
CA ASP A 4 -7.31 11.16 -5.52
C ASP A 4 -8.84 10.96 -5.46
N ASP A 5 -9.58 11.55 -6.42
CA ASP A 5 -11.04 11.37 -6.55
C ASP A 5 -11.41 9.92 -6.89
N LEU A 6 -10.64 9.30 -7.79
CA LEU A 6 -10.84 7.91 -8.17
C LEU A 6 -10.53 6.96 -7.00
N VAL A 7 -9.49 7.27 -6.22
CA VAL A 7 -9.15 6.55 -4.98
C VAL A 7 -10.27 6.66 -3.96
N GLN A 8 -10.85 7.85 -3.74
CA GLN A 8 -11.99 8.01 -2.83
C GLN A 8 -13.21 7.20 -3.28
N LYS A 9 -13.58 7.27 -4.57
CA LYS A 9 -14.69 6.46 -5.09
C LYS A 9 -14.45 4.96 -4.93
N LEU A 10 -13.24 4.48 -5.24
CA LEU A 10 -12.89 3.06 -5.04
C LEU A 10 -12.88 2.67 -3.57
N LEU A 11 -12.50 3.57 -2.66
CA LEU A 11 -12.58 3.33 -1.21
C LEU A 11 -14.03 3.19 -0.72
N GLU A 12 -14.97 3.89 -1.35
CA GLU A 12 -16.40 3.83 -1.02
C GLU A 12 -17.13 2.67 -1.70
N GLU A 13 -16.86 2.42 -2.99
CA GLU A 13 -17.56 1.41 -3.79
C GLU A 13 -16.90 0.02 -3.73
N ASP A 14 -15.60 -0.08 -3.46
CA ASP A 14 -14.85 -1.34 -3.47
C ASP A 14 -14.19 -1.60 -2.10
N GLU A 15 -14.84 -2.41 -1.26
CA GLU A 15 -14.30 -2.84 0.03
C GLU A 15 -12.93 -3.53 -0.10
N GLY A 16 -12.66 -4.19 -1.23
CA GLY A 16 -11.36 -4.78 -1.52
C GLY A 16 -10.26 -3.73 -1.65
N PHE A 17 -10.54 -2.62 -2.32
CA PHE A 17 -9.64 -1.48 -2.46
C PHE A 17 -9.43 -0.80 -1.11
N ARG A 18 -10.49 -0.66 -0.31
CA ARG A 18 -10.40 -0.15 1.05
C ARG A 18 -9.47 -0.96 1.95
N ASN A 19 -9.56 -2.29 1.89
CA ASN A 19 -8.64 -3.16 2.60
C ASN A 19 -7.20 -3.03 2.09
N LEU A 20 -6.99 -3.02 0.76
CA LEU A 20 -5.66 -2.82 0.18
C LEU A 20 -5.03 -1.48 0.58
N PHE A 21 -5.81 -0.41 0.63
CA PHE A 21 -5.36 0.92 1.00
C PHE A 21 -5.01 1.00 2.49
N SER A 22 -5.85 0.41 3.35
CA SER A 22 -5.56 0.29 4.78
C SER A 22 -4.27 -0.51 5.02
N GLU A 23 -4.13 -1.66 4.36
CA GLU A 23 -2.95 -2.51 4.48
C GLU A 23 -1.70 -1.80 3.95
N HIS A 24 -1.80 -1.06 2.85
CA HIS A 24 -0.70 -0.24 2.34
C HIS A 24 -0.27 0.82 3.34
N ARG A 25 -1.22 1.52 3.96
CA ARG A 25 -0.94 2.54 4.97
C ARG A 25 -0.28 1.96 6.22
N GLN A 26 -0.74 0.79 6.67
CA GLN A 26 -0.12 0.08 7.79
C GLN A 26 1.30 -0.40 7.47
N LEU A 27 1.53 -0.88 6.24
CA LEU A 27 2.87 -1.26 5.79
C LEU A 27 3.78 -0.03 5.68
N ASP A 28 3.28 1.10 5.19
CA ASP A 28 4.02 2.37 5.16
C ASP A 28 4.46 2.80 6.56
N GLU A 29 3.52 2.77 7.52
CA GLU A 29 3.81 3.15 8.90
C GLU A 29 4.80 2.19 9.54
N LYS A 30 4.64 0.87 9.36
CA LYS A 30 5.63 -0.12 9.83
C LYS A 30 7.01 0.10 9.22
N VAL A 31 7.08 0.30 7.91
CA VAL A 31 8.34 0.58 7.22
C VAL A 31 8.96 1.85 7.75
N ALA A 32 8.18 2.92 7.91
CA ALA A 32 8.68 4.19 8.43
C ALA A 32 9.21 4.05 9.86
N VAL A 33 8.50 3.33 10.74
CA VAL A 33 8.94 3.07 12.13
C VAL A 33 10.24 2.28 12.15
N LEU A 34 10.32 1.20 11.36
CA LEU A 34 11.54 0.40 11.26
C LEU A 34 12.69 1.21 10.66
N GLU A 35 12.46 1.95 9.56
CA GLU A 35 13.47 2.81 8.93
C GLU A 35 13.89 3.99 9.81
N ASN A 36 13.09 4.37 10.81
CA ASN A 36 13.46 5.40 11.79
C ASN A 36 14.35 4.86 12.91
N SER A 37 14.39 3.55 13.13
CA SER A 37 15.30 2.95 14.10
C SER A 37 16.74 3.11 13.62
N GLU A 38 17.58 3.80 14.41
CA GLU A 38 19.00 4.03 14.09
C GLU A 38 19.83 2.73 14.12
N ASP A 39 19.39 1.71 14.87
CA ASP A 39 20.00 0.39 14.98
C ASP A 39 19.10 -0.71 14.39
N LEU A 40 18.93 -0.68 13.08
CA LEU A 40 18.24 -1.75 12.36
C LEU A 40 19.02 -3.07 12.46
N SER A 41 18.43 -4.05 13.13
CA SER A 41 18.99 -5.41 13.13
C SER A 41 18.81 -6.08 11.76
N VAL A 42 19.62 -7.10 11.45
CA VAL A 42 19.52 -7.88 10.19
C VAL A 42 18.10 -8.43 9.99
N ALA A 43 17.42 -8.77 11.08
CA ALA A 43 16.01 -9.19 11.05
C ALA A 43 15.08 -8.06 10.59
N GLU A 44 15.29 -6.83 11.08
CA GLU A 44 14.49 -5.66 10.69
C GLU A 44 14.78 -5.21 9.27
N GLU A 45 16.04 -5.28 8.79
CA GLU A 45 16.36 -5.04 7.38
C GLU A 45 15.63 -6.02 6.45
N LEU A 46 15.58 -7.30 6.83
CA LEU A 46 14.81 -8.32 6.12
C LEU A 46 13.31 -8.00 6.14
N GLU A 47 12.79 -7.57 7.29
CA GLU A 47 11.39 -7.20 7.45
C GLU A 47 11.06 -5.98 6.57
N ILE A 48 11.86 -4.90 6.59
CA ILE A 48 11.71 -3.75 5.70
C ILE A 48 11.70 -4.18 4.24
N LYS A 49 12.62 -5.07 3.82
CA LYS A 49 12.63 -5.58 2.43
C LYS A 49 11.36 -6.34 2.08
N GLN A 50 10.83 -7.15 3.00
CA GLN A 50 9.56 -7.85 2.80
C GLN A 50 8.39 -6.87 2.74
N LEU A 51 8.32 -5.90 3.66
CA LEU A 51 7.29 -4.87 3.69
C LEU A 51 7.31 -4.00 2.43
N LYS A 52 8.48 -3.61 1.93
CA LYS A 52 8.65 -2.89 0.65
C LYS A 52 8.12 -3.72 -0.53
N LYS A 53 8.37 -5.04 -0.55
CA LYS A 53 7.81 -5.95 -1.55
C LYS A 53 6.29 -6.05 -1.48
N LEU A 54 5.74 -6.19 -0.28
CA LEU A 54 4.30 -6.23 -0.06
C LEU A 54 3.65 -4.90 -0.47
N LYS A 55 4.24 -3.77 -0.09
CA LYS A 55 3.80 -2.43 -0.49
C LYS A 55 3.78 -2.27 -2.01
N LEU A 56 4.80 -2.78 -2.71
CA LEU A 56 4.82 -2.81 -4.18
C LEU A 56 3.67 -3.68 -4.73
N ALA A 57 3.46 -4.88 -4.19
CA ALA A 57 2.37 -5.76 -4.61
C ALA A 57 0.98 -5.15 -4.35
N LEU A 58 0.79 -4.44 -3.24
CA LEU A 58 -0.45 -3.72 -2.94
C LEU A 58 -0.66 -2.57 -3.91
N LYS A 59 0.40 -1.82 -4.23
CA LYS A 59 0.35 -0.77 -5.24
C LYS A 59 -0.04 -1.35 -6.61
N ASP A 60 0.55 -2.46 -7.02
CA ASP A 60 0.20 -3.15 -8.26
C ASP A 60 -1.28 -3.59 -8.26
N LYS A 61 -1.76 -4.19 -7.18
CA LYS A 61 -3.18 -4.56 -7.01
C LYS A 61 -4.10 -3.34 -7.08
N MET A 62 -3.75 -2.24 -6.42
CA MET A 62 -4.51 -1.00 -6.48
C MET A 62 -4.52 -0.44 -7.91
N GLN A 63 -3.39 -0.46 -8.63
CA GLN A 63 -3.34 -0.03 -10.02
C GLN A 63 -4.16 -0.94 -10.94
N GLN A 64 -4.20 -2.25 -10.69
CA GLN A 64 -5.09 -3.16 -11.43
C GLN A 64 -6.56 -2.84 -11.17
N LYS A 65 -6.96 -2.65 -9.91
CA LYS A 65 -8.32 -2.23 -9.55
C LYS A 65 -8.70 -0.91 -10.22
N LEU A 66 -7.82 0.09 -10.19
CA LEU A 66 -8.01 1.39 -10.86
C LEU A 66 -8.18 1.22 -12.37
N LYS A 67 -7.37 0.36 -13.00
CA LYS A 67 -7.48 0.07 -14.45
C LYS A 67 -8.79 -0.64 -14.80
N GLU A 68 -9.19 -1.64 -14.03
CA GLU A 68 -10.46 -2.36 -14.21
C GLU A 68 -11.64 -1.40 -14.06
N PHE A 69 -11.62 -0.54 -13.04
CA PHE A 69 -12.67 0.45 -12.80
C PHE A 69 -12.75 1.49 -13.91
N LYS A 70 -11.61 1.95 -14.44
CA LYS A 70 -11.54 2.90 -15.55
C LYS A 70 -11.99 2.31 -16.89
N LYS A 71 -11.98 0.98 -17.01
CA LYS A 71 -12.35 0.26 -18.23
C LYS A 71 -13.82 -0.17 -18.23
N LYS A 72 -14.48 -0.12 -17.08
CA LYS A 72 -15.89 -0.42 -16.88
C LYS A 72 -16.73 0.84 -17.06
#